data_AF-A0A1F7QCW6-F1
#
_entry.id   AF-A0A1F7QCW6-F1
#
_cell.length_a   1.000
_cell.length_b   1.000
_cell.length_c   1.000
_cell.angle_alpha   90.00
_cell.angle_beta   90.00
_cell.angle_gamma   90.00
#
_symmetry.space_group_name_H-M   'P 1'
#
loop_
_entity.id
_entity.type
_entity.pdbx_description
1 polymer ?
#
loop_
_entity_poly.entity_id
_entity_poly.type
_entity_poly.pdbx_seq_one_letter_code
_entity_poly.pdbx_strand_id
1 'polypeptide(L)'
;MSNGIFTAPRPRNEPVLGYAPGSPERRALRAELERLAGQVVEITPRIGGARIATGRTAEAVMPHDHHHVLAVWHQAGAAEVARAIEAALAAHRAWSGLPWEERAAVFLRAAELLAGPWRMTLNAATMLGQSKTAHQAEVDSACELIDFWRFNVAWAEEIYRQQPESSPGCWNRLEHRPLEGFVLAVTPFNFTSIAGNLPTAPALMGNTVVWKPASSGVYAAHVLMDLLEAAGLPPGVVNLVPGVAAEVGEAALASPDLAGVHFTGSTATFRAIWEAVGRGIGRYRSYPRLVGETGGKDFVLAHPTADPAAVATALTRGAFEYQGQKCSAASRAFIPASLWPEVERRLLADVAALRVGDVRDFGNFMGAVIDRDAFAKVRGYLDLARRSPDAEILAGGGSDDRAGWFVEPTVVRALAPDLPLLREEIFGPVLGVWVYADDALDAALALCDRGTPYALTGAIFARDRAAIARMTAALAYAAGNFYVNDKPTGAVVGQQPFGGARLSGTDDKAGSPLNLLRWVSPRAIKETFAPPTDFRYPYMIAELGGPDMAPQAPPPTNMGGPDMAPQAPPPMNMGGPDMAPQAPPPMNMGGPDMAPQTPRA
;
A
#
# COMPACT_ATOMS: atom_id res chain seq x y z
N MET A 1 -36.29 9.23 2.91
CA MET A 1 -35.03 9.40 2.17
C MET A 1 -34.47 10.77 2.50
N SER A 2 -33.17 10.89 2.74
CA SER A 2 -32.51 12.18 2.93
C SER A 2 -32.34 12.86 1.57
N ASN A 3 -32.56 14.18 1.52
CA ASN A 3 -32.29 15.02 0.34
C ASN A 3 -30.96 15.79 0.47
N GLY A 4 -30.16 15.51 1.51
CA GLY A 4 -28.88 16.15 1.75
C GLY A 4 -27.78 15.59 0.85
N ILE A 5 -26.89 16.47 0.37
CA ILE A 5 -25.62 16.07 -0.24
C ILE A 5 -24.58 16.04 0.89
N PHE A 6 -24.33 14.86 1.43
CA PHE A 6 -23.42 14.68 2.56
C PHE A 6 -21.96 14.85 2.17
N THR A 7 -21.11 15.17 3.15
CA THR A 7 -19.65 15.25 3.03
C THR A 7 -19.04 14.37 4.11
N ALA A 8 -17.99 13.63 3.76
CA ALA A 8 -17.24 12.83 4.71
C ALA A 8 -16.34 13.74 5.58
N PRO A 9 -15.99 13.30 6.80
CA PRO A 9 -14.99 13.98 7.60
C PRO A 9 -13.65 14.08 6.86
N ARG A 10 -13.00 15.24 6.92
CA ARG A 10 -11.68 15.44 6.31
C ARG A 10 -10.65 14.56 7.03
N PRO A 11 -9.94 13.65 6.32
CA PRO A 11 -8.98 12.75 6.96
C PRO A 11 -7.70 13.51 7.35
N ARG A 12 -7.04 12.99 8.38
CA ARG A 12 -5.68 13.36 8.79
C ARG A 12 -4.95 12.07 9.14
N ASN A 13 -3.65 12.03 8.86
CA ASN A 13 -2.83 10.88 9.25
C ASN A 13 -2.85 10.71 10.77
N GLU A 14 -3.04 9.47 11.20
CA GLU A 14 -3.04 9.08 12.59
C GLU A 14 -1.66 9.34 13.22
N PRO A 15 -1.59 9.95 14.43
CA PRO A 15 -0.32 10.13 15.11
C PRO A 15 0.34 8.80 15.48
N VAL A 16 1.64 8.68 15.18
CA VAL A 16 2.46 7.55 15.60
C VAL A 16 2.83 7.72 17.07
N LEU A 17 2.42 6.77 17.91
CA LEU A 17 2.79 6.75 19.32
C LEU A 17 4.24 6.27 19.52
N GLY A 18 4.95 6.89 20.46
CA GLY A 18 6.39 6.68 20.63
C GLY A 18 6.80 5.52 21.53
N TYR A 19 5.93 5.04 22.43
CA TYR A 19 6.23 3.96 23.40
C TYR A 19 7.49 4.20 24.25
N ALA A 20 7.76 5.47 24.55
CA ALA A 20 8.89 5.89 25.37
C ALA A 20 8.81 5.29 26.79
N PRO A 21 9.94 5.06 27.48
CA PRO A 21 9.93 4.62 28.88
C PRO A 21 9.01 5.51 29.74
N GLY A 22 8.10 4.88 30.48
CA GLY A 22 7.14 5.59 31.35
C GLY A 22 5.88 6.13 30.66
N SER A 23 5.73 6.00 29.34
CA SER A 23 4.52 6.48 28.66
C SER A 23 3.30 5.58 28.92
N PRO A 24 2.06 6.13 28.91
CA PRO A 24 0.84 5.34 29.11
C PRO A 24 0.67 4.23 28.08
N GLU A 25 0.93 4.50 26.80
CA GLU A 25 0.80 3.52 25.72
C GLU A 25 1.81 2.38 25.86
N ARG A 26 3.02 2.64 26.38
CA ARG A 26 4.01 1.58 26.65
C ARG A 26 3.51 0.62 27.73
N ARG A 27 2.91 1.15 28.80
CA ARG A 27 2.33 0.31 29.87
C ARG A 27 1.14 -0.49 29.35
N ALA A 28 0.24 0.15 28.60
CA ALA A 28 -0.94 -0.48 28.05
C ALA A 28 -0.57 -1.61 27.07
N LEU A 29 0.39 -1.37 26.16
CA LEU A 29 0.86 -2.38 25.23
C LEU A 29 1.52 -3.56 25.94
N ARG A 30 2.32 -3.32 26.98
CA ARG A 30 2.93 -4.42 27.77
C ARG A 30 1.88 -5.28 28.45
N ALA A 31 0.89 -4.67 29.10
CA ALA A 31 -0.21 -5.39 29.73
C ALA A 31 -0.98 -6.23 28.70
N GLU A 32 -1.18 -5.69 27.50
CA GLU A 32 -1.89 -6.40 26.43
C GLU A 32 -1.06 -7.54 25.82
N LEU A 33 0.25 -7.36 25.66
CA LEU A 33 1.16 -8.43 25.24
C LEU A 33 1.15 -9.60 26.24
N GLU A 34 1.19 -9.31 27.55
CA GLU A 34 1.09 -10.32 28.60
C GLU A 34 -0.26 -11.04 28.56
N ARG A 35 -1.35 -10.27 28.40
CA ARG A 35 -2.71 -10.83 28.32
C ARG A 35 -2.87 -11.75 27.11
N LEU A 36 -2.41 -11.34 25.92
CA LEU A 36 -2.51 -12.13 24.69
C LEU A 36 -1.58 -13.35 24.69
N ALA A 37 -0.37 -13.23 25.23
CA ALA A 37 0.53 -14.37 25.41
C ALA A 37 0.07 -15.37 26.49
N GLY A 38 -0.79 -14.93 27.41
CA GLY A 38 -1.33 -15.79 28.47
C GLY A 38 -2.51 -16.68 28.04
N GLN A 39 -2.91 -16.66 26.78
CA GLN A 39 -4.10 -17.35 26.28
C GLN A 39 -3.84 -18.05 24.95
N VAL A 40 -4.54 -19.16 24.73
CA VAL A 40 -4.64 -19.84 23.44
C VAL A 40 -6.07 -19.71 22.97
N VAL A 41 -6.29 -18.99 21.86
CA VAL A 41 -7.65 -18.77 21.32
C VAL A 41 -7.97 -19.75 20.20
N GLU A 42 -9.25 -20.05 20.01
CA GLU A 42 -9.73 -20.81 18.86
C GLU A 42 -10.17 -19.85 17.74
N ILE A 43 -9.58 -19.99 16.56
CA ILE A 43 -9.90 -19.17 15.38
C ILE A 43 -10.66 -20.02 14.37
N THR A 44 -11.87 -19.60 14.03
CA THR A 44 -12.72 -20.25 13.03
C THR A 44 -12.93 -19.36 11.82
N PRO A 45 -13.13 -19.90 10.60
CA PRO A 45 -13.77 -19.17 9.52
C PRO A 45 -15.03 -18.41 9.99
N ARG A 46 -15.21 -17.18 9.48
CA ARG A 46 -16.41 -16.35 9.69
C ARG A 46 -17.14 -16.22 8.37
N ILE A 47 -18.26 -16.93 8.26
CA ILE A 47 -19.02 -17.04 7.01
C ILE A 47 -20.45 -16.60 7.30
N GLY A 48 -20.91 -15.53 6.65
CA GLY A 48 -22.25 -14.99 6.89
C GLY A 48 -22.51 -14.61 8.35
N GLY A 49 -21.49 -14.18 9.09
CA GLY A 49 -21.55 -13.87 10.53
C GLY A 49 -21.51 -15.10 11.45
N ALA A 50 -21.50 -16.32 10.92
CA ALA A 50 -21.37 -17.55 11.71
C ALA A 50 -19.90 -17.97 11.89
N ARG A 51 -19.59 -18.53 13.06
CA ARG A 51 -18.31 -19.16 13.39
C ARG A 51 -18.33 -20.62 12.94
N ILE A 52 -17.44 -21.05 12.04
CA ILE A 52 -17.46 -22.40 11.45
C ILE A 52 -16.27 -23.23 11.94
N ALA A 53 -16.50 -24.21 12.81
CA ALA A 53 -15.47 -25.17 13.20
C ALA A 53 -15.35 -26.26 12.12
N THR A 54 -14.21 -26.32 11.42
CA THR A 54 -13.97 -27.31 10.34
C THR A 54 -13.41 -28.63 10.86
N GLY A 55 -12.96 -28.70 12.12
CA GLY A 55 -12.20 -29.82 12.68
C GLY A 55 -10.78 -30.01 12.12
N ARG A 56 -10.46 -29.47 10.93
CA ARG A 56 -9.12 -29.45 10.35
C ARG A 56 -8.36 -28.23 10.88
N THR A 57 -7.47 -28.44 11.84
CA THR A 57 -6.81 -27.35 12.56
C THR A 57 -5.31 -27.27 12.29
N ALA A 58 -4.75 -26.08 12.55
CA ALA A 58 -3.33 -25.82 12.62
C ALA A 58 -3.05 -24.82 13.77
N GLU A 59 -1.79 -24.68 14.16
CA GLU A 59 -1.38 -23.74 15.19
C GLU A 59 -0.94 -22.42 14.57
N ALA A 60 -1.16 -21.32 15.28
CA ALA A 60 -0.52 -20.04 15.07
C ALA A 60 0.42 -19.81 16.25
N VAL A 61 1.71 -19.59 15.98
CA VAL A 61 2.77 -19.49 16.99
C VAL A 61 3.46 -18.12 16.93
N MET A 62 4.21 -17.75 17.96
CA MET A 62 5.08 -16.58 17.91
C MET A 62 6.33 -16.87 17.07
N PRO A 63 6.70 -16.12 16.02
CA PRO A 63 7.88 -16.46 15.23
C PRO A 63 9.21 -16.37 16.00
N HIS A 64 9.28 -15.50 17.02
CA HIS A 64 10.43 -15.30 17.91
C HIS A 64 10.43 -16.26 19.13
N ASP A 65 9.38 -17.06 19.28
CA ASP A 65 9.22 -18.10 20.30
C ASP A 65 8.29 -19.19 19.73
N HIS A 66 8.75 -19.95 18.73
CA HIS A 66 7.87 -20.78 17.90
C HIS A 66 7.31 -22.02 18.60
N HIS A 67 7.69 -22.24 19.87
CA HIS A 67 7.07 -23.21 20.77
C HIS A 67 5.84 -22.63 21.49
N HIS A 68 5.67 -21.30 21.47
CA HIS A 68 4.54 -20.63 22.08
C HIS A 68 3.36 -20.53 21.11
N VAL A 69 2.28 -21.25 21.41
CA VAL A 69 1.04 -21.25 20.62
C VAL A 69 0.13 -20.10 21.06
N LEU A 70 -0.20 -19.22 20.12
CA LEU A 70 -1.17 -18.12 20.31
C LEU A 70 -2.60 -18.54 20.03
N ALA A 71 -2.78 -19.45 19.07
CA ALA A 71 -4.10 -19.92 18.67
C ALA A 71 -4.05 -21.30 18.01
N VAL A 72 -5.18 -22.00 18.10
CA VAL A 72 -5.51 -23.13 17.22
C VAL A 72 -6.56 -22.63 16.23
N TRP A 73 -6.31 -22.76 14.93
CA TRP A 73 -7.16 -22.20 13.89
C TRP A 73 -7.65 -23.26 12.91
N HIS A 74 -8.91 -23.10 12.48
CA HIS A 74 -9.60 -23.99 11.56
C HIS A 74 -9.32 -23.61 10.11
N GLN A 75 -8.95 -24.60 9.30
CA GLN A 75 -8.64 -24.46 7.89
C GLN A 75 -9.89 -24.69 7.04
N ALA A 76 -10.38 -23.63 6.41
CA ALA A 76 -11.39 -23.67 5.35
C ALA A 76 -10.90 -24.50 4.15
N GLY A 77 -11.77 -25.34 3.60
CA GLY A 77 -11.58 -26.01 2.32
C GLY A 77 -12.57 -25.51 1.27
N ALA A 78 -12.71 -26.25 0.17
CA ALA A 78 -13.60 -25.88 -0.93
C ALA A 78 -15.07 -25.71 -0.50
N ALA A 79 -15.56 -26.51 0.44
CA ALA A 79 -16.93 -26.42 0.94
C ALA A 79 -17.18 -25.11 1.72
N GLU A 80 -16.25 -24.71 2.59
CA GLU A 80 -16.33 -23.44 3.30
C GLU A 80 -16.22 -22.25 2.34
N VAL A 81 -15.38 -22.34 1.31
CA VAL A 81 -15.27 -21.29 0.29
C VAL A 81 -16.57 -21.15 -0.50
N ALA A 82 -17.20 -22.25 -0.91
CA ALA A 82 -18.50 -22.21 -1.58
C ALA A 82 -19.56 -21.52 -0.71
N ARG A 83 -19.62 -21.86 0.59
CA ARG A 83 -20.52 -21.21 1.56
C ARG A 83 -20.20 -19.73 1.75
N ALA A 84 -18.91 -19.35 1.73
CA ALA A 84 -18.48 -17.95 1.82
C ALA A 84 -18.88 -17.13 0.59
N ILE A 85 -18.80 -17.73 -0.60
CA ILE A 85 -19.27 -17.11 -1.85
C ILE A 85 -20.78 -16.93 -1.79
N GLU A 86 -21.54 -17.97 -1.41
CA GLU A 86 -23.00 -17.87 -1.25
C GLU A 86 -23.40 -16.77 -0.27
N ALA A 87 -22.73 -16.68 0.89
CA ALA A 87 -22.97 -15.63 1.87
C ALA A 87 -22.63 -14.23 1.32
N ALA A 88 -21.52 -14.09 0.60
CA ALA A 88 -21.13 -12.84 -0.05
C ALA A 88 -22.16 -12.38 -1.09
N LEU A 89 -22.65 -13.29 -1.93
CA LEU A 89 -23.65 -12.99 -2.96
C LEU A 89 -25.02 -12.66 -2.33
N ALA A 90 -25.41 -13.36 -1.26
CA ALA A 90 -26.63 -13.07 -0.53
C ALA A 90 -26.63 -11.68 0.13
N ALA A 91 -25.48 -11.23 0.65
CA ALA A 91 -25.33 -9.92 1.27
C ALA A 91 -25.19 -8.77 0.24
N HIS A 92 -24.79 -9.06 -1.00
CA HIS A 92 -24.39 -8.07 -2.00
C HIS A 92 -25.47 -7.02 -2.27
N ARG A 93 -26.71 -7.43 -2.55
CA ARG A 93 -27.79 -6.50 -2.91
C ARG A 93 -28.14 -5.55 -1.77
N ALA A 94 -28.19 -6.05 -0.54
CA ALA A 94 -28.50 -5.23 0.63
C ALA A 94 -27.37 -4.24 0.93
N TRP A 95 -26.12 -4.69 0.83
CA TRP A 95 -24.94 -3.86 1.09
C TRP A 95 -24.71 -2.79 0.01
N SER A 96 -24.78 -3.17 -1.26
CA SER A 96 -24.65 -2.24 -2.38
C SER A 96 -25.80 -1.23 -2.45
N GLY A 97 -27.01 -1.62 -2.03
CA GLY A 97 -28.18 -0.75 -1.94
C GLY A 97 -28.21 0.18 -0.72
N LEU A 98 -27.33 -0.02 0.25
CA LEU A 98 -27.18 0.88 1.39
C LEU A 98 -26.66 2.25 0.91
N PRO A 99 -27.11 3.39 1.47
CA PRO A 99 -26.49 4.68 1.19
C PRO A 99 -24.98 4.62 1.44
N TRP A 100 -24.19 5.30 0.60
CA TRP A 100 -22.74 5.17 0.66
C TRP A 100 -22.16 5.72 1.97
N GLU A 101 -22.84 6.68 2.59
CA GLU A 101 -22.51 7.30 3.86
C GLU A 101 -22.59 6.29 5.01
N GLU A 102 -23.59 5.41 4.97
CA GLU A 102 -23.76 4.34 5.96
C GLU A 102 -22.70 3.25 5.78
N ARG A 103 -22.31 2.94 4.54
CA ARG A 103 -21.13 2.08 4.29
C ARG A 103 -19.86 2.73 4.84
N ALA A 104 -19.66 4.02 4.56
CA ALA A 104 -18.51 4.77 5.05
C ALA A 104 -18.47 4.84 6.58
N ALA A 105 -19.62 5.00 7.24
CA ALA A 105 -19.73 5.07 8.71
C ALA A 105 -19.19 3.81 9.40
N VAL A 106 -19.33 2.62 8.81
CA VAL A 106 -18.73 1.38 9.33
C VAL A 106 -17.22 1.50 9.42
N PHE A 107 -16.55 1.96 8.35
CA PHE A 107 -15.09 2.02 8.30
C PHE A 107 -14.54 3.22 9.10
N LEU A 108 -15.26 4.34 9.15
CA LEU A 108 -14.92 5.44 10.05
C LEU A 108 -15.02 5.00 11.52
N ARG A 109 -16.06 4.24 11.87
CA ARG A 109 -16.20 3.67 13.22
C ARG A 109 -15.11 2.66 13.53
N ALA A 110 -14.74 1.80 12.58
CA ALA A 110 -13.60 0.89 12.72
C ALA A 110 -12.29 1.66 12.98
N ALA A 111 -12.07 2.76 12.27
CA ALA A 111 -10.91 3.63 12.49
C ALA A 111 -10.88 4.24 13.90
N GLU A 112 -12.02 4.73 14.41
CA GLU A 112 -12.08 5.26 15.78
C GLU A 112 -11.93 4.19 16.86
N LEU A 113 -12.50 3.00 16.65
CA LEU A 113 -12.31 1.86 17.54
C LEU A 113 -10.84 1.46 17.60
N LEU A 114 -10.16 1.44 16.45
CA LEU A 114 -8.74 1.12 16.33
C LEU A 114 -7.84 2.24 16.89
N ALA A 115 -8.21 3.50 16.72
CA ALA A 115 -7.46 4.63 17.29
C ALA A 115 -7.51 4.64 18.83
N GLY A 116 -8.61 4.16 19.41
CA GLY A 116 -8.82 4.07 20.85
C GLY A 116 -8.72 2.66 21.42
N PRO A 117 -9.86 2.03 21.80
CA PRO A 117 -9.86 0.84 22.65
C PRO A 117 -9.22 -0.41 22.04
N TRP A 118 -9.15 -0.53 20.72
CA TRP A 118 -8.57 -1.71 20.05
C TRP A 118 -7.08 -1.54 19.69
N ARG A 119 -6.50 -0.33 19.84
CA ARG A 119 -5.14 -0.02 19.36
C ARG A 119 -4.12 -1.01 19.91
N MET A 120 -4.11 -1.18 21.23
CA MET A 120 -3.14 -2.04 21.91
C MET A 120 -3.38 -3.51 21.58
N THR A 121 -4.64 -3.94 21.46
CA THR A 121 -4.99 -5.33 21.14
C THR A 121 -4.48 -5.72 19.76
N LEU A 122 -4.71 -4.88 18.75
CA LEU A 122 -4.24 -5.18 17.41
C LEU A 122 -2.71 -5.05 17.29
N ASN A 123 -2.11 -4.02 17.88
CA ASN A 123 -0.65 -3.91 17.93
C ASN A 123 -0.01 -5.13 18.60
N ALA A 124 -0.53 -5.57 19.75
CA ALA A 124 -0.01 -6.76 20.45
C ALA A 124 -0.20 -8.04 19.62
N ALA A 125 -1.36 -8.23 18.99
CA ALA A 125 -1.61 -9.37 18.11
C ALA A 125 -0.63 -9.41 16.93
N THR A 126 -0.36 -8.26 16.32
CA THR A 126 0.62 -8.12 15.24
C THR A 126 2.05 -8.34 15.73
N MET A 127 2.42 -7.81 16.90
CA MET A 127 3.75 -8.05 17.49
C MET A 127 3.99 -9.54 17.74
N LEU A 128 3.07 -10.22 18.43
CA LEU A 128 3.23 -11.61 18.81
C LEU A 128 3.14 -12.54 17.59
N GLY A 129 2.11 -12.40 16.75
CA GLY A 129 1.86 -13.30 15.63
C GLY A 129 2.77 -13.08 14.42
N GLN A 130 3.27 -11.85 14.22
CA GLN A 130 4.10 -11.52 13.05
C GLN A 130 5.53 -11.12 13.42
N SER A 131 5.91 -11.11 14.71
CA SER A 131 7.26 -10.76 15.16
C SER A 131 7.66 -9.32 14.82
N LYS A 132 6.73 -8.39 15.01
CA LYS A 132 6.97 -6.95 14.88
C LYS A 132 7.39 -6.34 16.22
N THR A 133 8.28 -5.35 16.18
CA THR A 133 8.51 -4.48 17.33
C THR A 133 7.34 -3.53 17.54
N ALA A 134 7.26 -2.89 18.72
CA ALA A 134 6.20 -1.92 19.03
C ALA A 134 6.09 -0.82 17.96
N HIS A 135 7.22 -0.28 17.49
CA HIS A 135 7.22 0.73 16.43
C HIS A 135 6.70 0.16 15.10
N GLN A 136 7.13 -1.04 14.70
CA GLN A 136 6.71 -1.63 13.43
C GLN A 136 5.24 -2.05 13.43
N ALA A 137 4.69 -2.46 14.58
CA ALA A 137 3.25 -2.73 14.73
C ALA A 137 2.43 -1.45 14.74
N GLU A 138 2.91 -0.40 15.40
CA GLU A 138 2.24 0.89 15.50
C GLU A 138 2.03 1.58 14.15
N VAL A 139 3.09 1.65 13.34
CA VAL A 139 3.01 2.31 12.03
C VAL A 139 2.19 1.51 11.02
N ASP A 140 2.06 0.19 11.22
CA ASP A 140 1.29 -0.73 10.37
C ASP A 140 -0.14 -0.90 10.88
N SER A 141 -0.30 -1.72 11.92
CA SER A 141 -1.59 -2.24 12.34
C SER A 141 -2.50 -1.19 12.97
N ALA A 142 -1.93 -0.10 13.49
CA ALA A 142 -2.69 1.06 13.92
C ALA A 142 -2.70 2.15 12.84
N CYS A 143 -1.59 2.90 12.66
CA CYS A 143 -1.61 4.15 11.91
C CYS A 143 -2.00 3.97 10.44
N GLU A 144 -1.30 3.10 9.72
CA GLU A 144 -1.56 2.88 8.29
C GLU A 144 -2.97 2.33 8.04
N LEU A 145 -3.47 1.42 8.89
CA LEU A 145 -4.83 0.89 8.75
C LEU A 145 -5.92 1.93 9.06
N ILE A 146 -5.76 2.71 10.13
CA ILE A 146 -6.64 3.83 10.46
C ILE A 146 -6.68 4.81 9.28
N ASP A 147 -5.52 5.12 8.72
CA ASP A 147 -5.40 6.02 7.58
C ASP A 147 -6.07 5.44 6.34
N PHE A 148 -5.89 4.15 6.02
CA PHE A 148 -6.61 3.52 4.91
C PHE A 148 -8.12 3.70 5.04
N TRP A 149 -8.70 3.43 6.22
CA TRP A 149 -10.14 3.56 6.40
C TRP A 149 -10.62 5.01 6.31
N ARG A 150 -9.90 5.97 6.91
CA ARG A 150 -10.27 7.39 6.86
C ARG A 150 -10.09 7.99 5.46
N PHE A 151 -8.95 7.77 4.83
CA PHE A 151 -8.65 8.35 3.51
C PHE A 151 -9.46 7.68 2.40
N ASN A 152 -9.67 6.36 2.43
CA ASN A 152 -10.49 5.70 1.41
C ASN A 152 -11.93 6.22 1.43
N VAL A 153 -12.49 6.55 2.60
CA VAL A 153 -13.82 7.17 2.70
C VAL A 153 -13.85 8.53 2.01
N ALA A 154 -12.85 9.37 2.23
CA ALA A 154 -12.75 10.68 1.57
C ALA A 154 -12.59 10.55 0.05
N TRP A 155 -11.79 9.58 -0.42
CA TRP A 155 -11.63 9.31 -1.85
C TRP A 155 -12.86 8.69 -2.50
N ALA A 156 -13.61 7.85 -1.78
CA ALA A 156 -14.88 7.31 -2.29
C ALA A 156 -15.87 8.45 -2.56
N GLU A 157 -15.97 9.43 -1.64
CA GLU A 157 -16.77 10.63 -1.85
C GLU A 157 -16.27 11.43 -3.08
N GLU A 158 -14.96 11.68 -3.19
CA GLU A 158 -14.37 12.39 -4.33
C GLU A 158 -14.73 11.71 -5.66
N ILE A 159 -14.62 10.39 -5.73
CA ILE A 159 -15.00 9.59 -6.90
C ILE A 159 -16.48 9.79 -7.22
N TYR A 160 -17.37 9.66 -6.23
CA TYR A 160 -18.81 9.78 -6.43
C TYR A 160 -19.26 11.19 -6.86
N ARG A 161 -18.48 12.23 -6.53
CA ARG A 161 -18.74 13.60 -6.98
C ARG A 161 -18.40 13.84 -8.45
N GLN A 162 -17.65 12.95 -9.11
CA GLN A 162 -17.31 13.10 -10.53
C GLN A 162 -18.53 12.82 -11.40
N GLN A 163 -19.09 13.86 -12.04
CA GLN A 163 -20.31 13.77 -12.85
C GLN A 163 -20.10 14.40 -14.25
N PRO A 164 -20.77 13.90 -15.30
CA PRO A 164 -20.67 14.42 -16.65
C PRO A 164 -21.49 15.70 -16.83
N GLU A 165 -21.11 16.52 -17.81
CA GLU A 165 -21.92 17.66 -18.24
C GLU A 165 -23.23 17.22 -18.92
N SER A 166 -24.22 18.09 -18.91
CA SER A 166 -25.52 17.89 -19.55
C SER A 166 -25.78 18.98 -20.59
N SER A 167 -25.87 18.58 -21.86
CA SER A 167 -26.28 19.50 -22.94
C SER A 167 -27.75 19.91 -22.79
N PRO A 168 -28.16 21.06 -23.36
CA PRO A 168 -29.56 21.49 -23.33
C PRO A 168 -30.53 20.39 -23.78
N GLY A 169 -31.64 20.23 -23.05
CA GLY A 169 -32.68 19.24 -23.36
C GLY A 169 -32.42 17.82 -22.84
N CYS A 170 -31.30 17.57 -22.15
CA CYS A 170 -31.05 16.30 -21.49
C CYS A 170 -30.39 16.46 -20.12
N TRP A 171 -30.41 15.39 -19.32
CA TRP A 171 -29.66 15.27 -18.08
C TRP A 171 -28.85 13.98 -18.07
N ASN A 172 -27.54 14.12 -17.97
CA ASN A 172 -26.59 13.04 -17.82
C ASN A 172 -26.22 12.85 -16.35
N ARG A 173 -26.15 11.60 -15.89
CA ARG A 173 -25.70 11.21 -14.55
C ARG A 173 -24.74 10.03 -14.67
N LEU A 174 -23.75 9.98 -13.80
CA LEU A 174 -22.84 8.84 -13.68
C LEU A 174 -23.07 8.13 -12.35
N GLU A 175 -23.42 6.86 -12.43
CA GLU A 175 -23.60 6.00 -11.27
C GLU A 175 -22.39 5.08 -11.10
N HIS A 176 -21.76 5.12 -9.92
CA HIS A 176 -20.61 4.30 -9.59
C HIS A 176 -21.06 3.00 -8.90
N ARG A 177 -21.53 2.04 -9.69
CA ARG A 177 -21.99 0.75 -9.17
C ARG A 177 -20.81 -0.07 -8.64
N PRO A 178 -20.97 -0.91 -7.60
CA PRO A 178 -19.98 -1.95 -7.31
C PRO A 178 -19.89 -2.97 -8.46
N LEU A 179 -18.90 -3.85 -8.39
CA LEU A 179 -18.80 -4.98 -9.30
C LEU A 179 -19.92 -5.99 -9.02
N GLU A 180 -20.38 -6.69 -10.06
CA GLU A 180 -21.34 -7.79 -9.95
C GLU A 180 -20.60 -9.08 -9.63
N GLY A 181 -20.95 -9.73 -8.52
CA GLY A 181 -20.27 -10.93 -8.00
C GLY A 181 -19.56 -10.65 -6.67
N PHE A 182 -18.49 -11.39 -6.39
CA PHE A 182 -17.67 -11.22 -5.19
C PHE A 182 -16.22 -10.89 -5.53
N VAL A 183 -15.53 -10.22 -4.60
CA VAL A 183 -14.08 -10.00 -4.66
C VAL A 183 -13.36 -11.04 -3.79
N LEU A 184 -12.32 -11.68 -4.33
CA LEU A 184 -11.42 -12.50 -3.54
C LEU A 184 -10.27 -11.62 -3.03
N ALA A 185 -10.19 -11.40 -1.72
CA ALA A 185 -9.06 -10.71 -1.08
C ALA A 185 -8.05 -11.75 -0.55
N VAL A 186 -6.82 -11.73 -1.08
CA VAL A 186 -5.71 -12.60 -0.65
C VAL A 186 -4.62 -11.72 -0.06
N THR A 187 -4.39 -11.85 1.24
CA THR A 187 -3.57 -10.90 2.00
C THR A 187 -2.28 -11.54 2.52
N PRO A 188 -1.18 -10.78 2.61
CA PRO A 188 0.13 -11.29 3.00
C PRO A 188 0.28 -11.29 4.53
N PHE A 189 1.38 -11.84 5.03
CA PHE A 189 1.68 -11.86 6.47
C PHE A 189 2.31 -10.55 6.97
N ASN A 190 2.91 -9.77 6.07
CA ASN A 190 3.90 -8.75 6.46
C ASN A 190 3.29 -7.44 6.95
N PHE A 191 2.03 -7.13 6.61
CA PHE A 191 1.32 -5.95 7.08
C PHE A 191 -0.12 -6.29 7.46
N THR A 192 -0.47 -5.98 8.70
CA THR A 192 -1.85 -6.09 9.19
C THR A 192 -2.74 -5.03 8.54
N SER A 193 -2.19 -3.86 8.21
CA SER A 193 -2.84 -2.80 7.46
C SER A 193 -3.29 -3.28 6.07
N ILE A 194 -2.42 -3.98 5.34
CA ILE A 194 -2.75 -4.58 4.05
C ILE A 194 -3.80 -5.67 4.24
N ALA A 195 -3.66 -6.51 5.28
CA ALA A 195 -4.63 -7.54 5.60
C ALA A 195 -6.04 -6.98 5.87
N GLY A 196 -6.14 -5.80 6.49
CA GLY A 196 -7.40 -5.07 6.67
C GLY A 196 -7.86 -4.35 5.39
N ASN A 197 -6.97 -3.65 4.68
CA ASN A 197 -7.32 -2.80 3.56
C ASN A 197 -7.80 -3.58 2.33
N LEU A 198 -7.16 -4.69 1.96
CA LEU A 198 -7.52 -5.42 0.74
C LEU A 198 -8.99 -5.89 0.73
N PRO A 199 -9.56 -6.41 1.83
CA PRO A 199 -10.99 -6.72 1.89
C PRO A 199 -11.86 -5.48 2.12
N THR A 200 -11.43 -4.48 2.89
CA THR A 200 -12.32 -3.35 3.22
C THR A 200 -12.42 -2.29 2.13
N ALA A 201 -11.40 -2.09 1.30
CA ALA A 201 -11.44 -1.13 0.18
C ALA A 201 -12.53 -1.47 -0.86
N PRO A 202 -12.63 -2.70 -1.41
CA PRO A 202 -13.75 -3.08 -2.25
C PRO A 202 -15.08 -3.08 -1.48
N ALA A 203 -15.10 -3.48 -0.21
CA ALA A 203 -16.32 -3.46 0.60
C ALA A 203 -16.90 -2.05 0.75
N LEU A 204 -16.06 -1.04 0.99
CA LEU A 204 -16.45 0.39 1.02
C LEU A 204 -17.17 0.80 -0.27
N MET A 205 -16.66 0.37 -1.42
CA MET A 205 -17.24 0.67 -2.73
C MET A 205 -18.53 -0.11 -3.03
N GLY A 206 -19.04 -0.90 -2.08
CA GLY A 206 -20.31 -1.63 -2.17
C GLY A 206 -20.18 -3.10 -2.61
N ASN A 207 -18.96 -3.63 -2.71
CA ASN A 207 -18.73 -5.03 -3.06
C ASN A 207 -18.84 -5.93 -1.81
N THR A 208 -18.96 -7.24 -2.01
CA THR A 208 -18.80 -8.24 -0.95
C THR A 208 -17.58 -9.11 -1.23
N VAL A 209 -17.01 -9.68 -0.16
CA VAL A 209 -15.64 -10.18 -0.18
C VAL A 209 -15.52 -11.55 0.48
N VAL A 210 -14.73 -12.41 -0.16
CA VAL A 210 -14.17 -13.62 0.44
C VAL A 210 -12.70 -13.34 0.75
N TRP A 211 -12.33 -13.36 2.03
CA TRP A 211 -11.02 -12.94 2.51
C TRP A 211 -10.19 -14.14 3.01
N LYS A 212 -9.09 -14.41 2.31
CA LYS A 212 -8.09 -15.41 2.69
C LYS A 212 -6.83 -14.72 3.25
N PRO A 213 -6.60 -14.75 4.58
CA PRO A 213 -5.37 -14.25 5.17
C PRO A 213 -4.21 -15.23 5.02
N ALA A 214 -2.97 -14.73 4.95
CA ALA A 214 -1.80 -15.57 5.12
C ALA A 214 -1.90 -16.39 6.41
N SER A 215 -1.48 -17.65 6.36
CA SER A 215 -1.55 -18.56 7.52
C SER A 215 -0.80 -18.00 8.73
N SER A 216 0.37 -17.39 8.49
CA SER A 216 1.17 -16.71 9.51
C SER A 216 0.65 -15.33 9.92
N GLY A 217 -0.38 -14.81 9.26
CA GLY A 217 -1.10 -13.58 9.63
C GLY A 217 -2.48 -13.83 10.25
N VAL A 218 -2.87 -15.09 10.48
CA VAL A 218 -4.24 -15.46 10.86
C VAL A 218 -4.67 -14.89 12.22
N TYR A 219 -3.74 -14.74 13.16
CA TYR A 219 -4.02 -14.22 14.51
C TYR A 219 -4.49 -12.76 14.46
N ALA A 220 -3.73 -11.89 13.79
CA ALA A 220 -4.13 -10.50 13.58
C ALA A 220 -5.38 -10.38 12.69
N ALA A 221 -5.53 -11.24 11.67
CA ALA A 221 -6.73 -11.27 10.82
C ALA A 221 -8.01 -11.60 11.61
N HIS A 222 -7.91 -12.49 12.60
CA HIS A 222 -9.02 -12.79 13.52
C HIS A 222 -9.43 -11.56 14.33
N VAL A 223 -8.47 -10.85 14.92
CA VAL A 223 -8.72 -9.63 15.70
C VAL A 223 -9.32 -8.52 14.81
N LEU A 224 -8.84 -8.38 13.58
CA LEU A 224 -9.41 -7.47 12.58
C LEU A 224 -10.87 -7.78 12.28
N MET A 225 -11.22 -9.06 12.09
CA MET A 225 -12.61 -9.43 11.82
C MET A 225 -13.51 -9.12 13.02
N ASP A 226 -13.06 -9.42 14.24
CA ASP A 226 -13.82 -9.08 15.45
C ASP A 226 -13.99 -7.54 15.60
N LEU A 227 -12.97 -6.75 15.22
CA LEU A 227 -13.06 -5.28 15.18
C LEU A 227 -14.07 -4.79 14.15
N LEU A 228 -14.05 -5.34 12.93
CA LEU A 228 -15.00 -4.99 11.87
C LEU A 228 -16.45 -5.35 12.25
N GLU A 229 -16.65 -6.51 12.89
CA GLU A 229 -17.94 -6.91 13.46
C GLU A 229 -18.39 -5.90 14.54
N ALA A 230 -17.49 -5.49 15.45
CA ALA A 230 -17.77 -4.47 16.48
C ALA A 230 -18.08 -3.08 15.90
N ALA A 231 -17.52 -2.76 14.73
CA ALA A 231 -17.81 -1.53 13.99
C ALA A 231 -19.19 -1.57 13.29
N GLY A 232 -19.83 -2.74 13.20
CA GLY A 232 -21.14 -2.93 12.59
C GLY A 232 -21.09 -3.37 11.13
N LEU A 233 -19.98 -3.99 10.68
CA LEU A 233 -19.93 -4.60 9.35
C LEU A 233 -21.01 -5.70 9.23
N PRO A 234 -21.92 -5.63 8.26
CA PRO A 234 -23.00 -6.60 8.16
C PRO A 234 -22.50 -8.03 7.87
N PRO A 235 -23.17 -9.06 8.41
CA PRO A 235 -22.86 -10.46 8.11
C PRO A 235 -22.81 -10.73 6.61
N GLY A 236 -21.74 -11.40 6.15
CA GLY A 236 -21.57 -11.79 4.75
C GLY A 236 -20.92 -10.73 3.86
N VAL A 237 -20.75 -9.47 4.31
CA VAL A 237 -20.05 -8.45 3.51
C VAL A 237 -18.57 -8.78 3.34
N VAL A 238 -17.92 -9.20 4.42
CA VAL A 238 -16.58 -9.82 4.39
C VAL A 238 -16.68 -11.17 5.06
N ASN A 239 -16.18 -12.22 4.40
CA ASN A 239 -16.17 -13.59 4.89
C ASN A 239 -14.72 -14.05 5.07
N LEU A 240 -14.28 -14.20 6.32
CA LEU A 240 -12.92 -14.62 6.66
C LEU A 240 -12.80 -16.15 6.52
N VAL A 241 -11.98 -16.60 5.58
CA VAL A 241 -11.75 -18.02 5.25
C VAL A 241 -10.27 -18.39 5.35
N PRO A 242 -9.71 -18.52 6.57
CA PRO A 242 -8.34 -18.95 6.75
C PRO A 242 -8.20 -20.39 6.28
N GLY A 243 -7.18 -20.70 5.49
CA GLY A 243 -7.00 -22.03 4.91
C GLY A 243 -5.78 -22.09 3.99
N VAL A 244 -5.51 -23.28 3.46
CA VAL A 244 -4.41 -23.50 2.51
C VAL A 244 -4.62 -22.63 1.26
N ALA A 245 -3.58 -21.92 0.82
CA ALA A 245 -3.69 -20.93 -0.25
C ALA A 245 -4.19 -21.51 -1.57
N ALA A 246 -3.67 -22.68 -1.96
CA ALA A 246 -4.09 -23.37 -3.18
C ALA A 246 -5.56 -23.79 -3.09
N GLU A 247 -5.98 -24.47 -2.02
CA GLU A 247 -7.38 -24.94 -1.87
C GLU A 247 -8.39 -23.79 -1.91
N VAL A 248 -8.13 -22.72 -1.15
CA VAL A 248 -9.05 -21.57 -1.09
C VAL A 248 -9.06 -20.80 -2.41
N GLY A 249 -7.87 -20.58 -2.98
CA GLY A 249 -7.71 -19.87 -4.25
C GLY A 249 -8.37 -20.61 -5.41
N GLU A 250 -8.10 -21.91 -5.58
CA GLU A 250 -8.69 -22.73 -6.65
C GLU A 250 -10.22 -22.75 -6.58
N ALA A 251 -10.78 -22.96 -5.37
CA ALA A 251 -12.22 -22.98 -5.19
C ALA A 251 -12.87 -21.62 -5.54
N ALA A 252 -12.26 -20.50 -5.11
CA ALA A 252 -12.77 -19.17 -5.40
C ALA A 252 -12.62 -18.80 -6.89
N LEU A 253 -11.47 -19.08 -7.50
CA LEU A 253 -11.21 -18.79 -8.91
C LEU A 253 -12.06 -19.64 -9.86
N ALA A 254 -12.54 -20.81 -9.42
CA ALA A 254 -13.42 -21.64 -10.24
C ALA A 254 -14.84 -21.08 -10.39
N SER A 255 -15.26 -20.14 -9.53
CA SER A 255 -16.62 -19.60 -9.48
C SER A 255 -16.94 -18.67 -10.66
N PRO A 256 -18.11 -18.81 -11.32
CA PRO A 256 -18.54 -17.89 -12.37
C PRO A 256 -18.83 -16.47 -11.86
N ASP A 257 -19.00 -16.31 -10.55
CA ASP A 257 -19.34 -15.05 -9.88
C ASP A 257 -18.11 -14.26 -9.39
N LEU A 258 -16.88 -14.71 -9.73
CA LEU A 258 -15.67 -13.96 -9.41
C LEU A 258 -15.66 -12.62 -10.17
N ALA A 259 -15.75 -11.52 -9.42
CA ALA A 259 -15.74 -10.16 -9.98
C ALA A 259 -14.34 -9.54 -10.00
N GLY A 260 -13.47 -9.98 -9.10
CA GLY A 260 -12.09 -9.52 -9.03
C GLY A 260 -11.28 -10.20 -7.94
N VAL A 261 -9.97 -9.99 -7.99
CA VAL A 261 -9.00 -10.42 -7.00
C VAL A 261 -8.23 -9.19 -6.53
N HIS A 262 -8.20 -8.99 -5.21
CA HIS A 262 -7.32 -8.01 -4.56
C HIS A 262 -6.21 -8.78 -3.84
N PHE A 263 -4.99 -8.68 -4.35
CA PHE A 263 -3.89 -9.55 -3.97
C PHE A 263 -2.70 -8.77 -3.42
N THR A 264 -2.08 -9.28 -2.37
CA THR A 264 -0.67 -8.98 -2.10
C THR A 264 0.06 -10.24 -1.67
N GLY A 265 1.23 -10.49 -2.26
CA GLY A 265 2.00 -11.71 -2.03
C GLY A 265 3.06 -11.95 -3.11
N SER A 266 3.46 -13.22 -3.32
CA SER A 266 4.55 -13.52 -4.25
C SER A 266 4.15 -13.31 -5.72
N THR A 267 5.12 -12.92 -6.55
CA THR A 267 4.95 -12.80 -8.01
C THR A 267 4.56 -14.13 -8.65
N ALA A 268 5.07 -15.26 -8.14
CA ALA A 268 4.71 -16.59 -8.63
C ALA A 268 3.21 -16.89 -8.41
N THR A 269 2.69 -16.59 -7.23
CA THR A 269 1.27 -16.76 -6.91
C THR A 269 0.40 -15.84 -7.76
N PHE A 270 0.77 -14.57 -7.92
CA PHE A 270 -0.03 -13.62 -8.72
C PHE A 270 -0.08 -14.01 -10.21
N ARG A 271 1.03 -14.50 -10.77
CA ARG A 271 1.06 -15.08 -12.13
C ARG A 271 0.13 -16.29 -12.24
N ALA A 272 0.16 -17.21 -11.28
CA ALA A 272 -0.73 -18.37 -11.27
C ALA A 272 -2.22 -17.96 -11.23
N ILE A 273 -2.57 -16.92 -10.45
CA ILE A 273 -3.91 -16.33 -10.44
C ILE A 273 -4.28 -15.78 -11.82
N TRP A 274 -3.41 -14.97 -12.42
CA TRP A 274 -3.60 -14.42 -13.76
C TRP A 274 -3.83 -15.50 -14.82
N GLU A 275 -3.01 -16.55 -14.82
CA GLU A 275 -3.16 -17.67 -15.72
C GLU A 275 -4.45 -18.44 -15.50
N ALA A 276 -4.84 -18.69 -14.25
CA ALA A 276 -6.08 -19.37 -13.91
C ALA A 276 -7.31 -18.57 -14.38
N VAL A 277 -7.30 -17.25 -14.19
CA VAL A 277 -8.35 -16.37 -14.70
C VAL A 277 -8.34 -16.32 -16.23
N GLY A 278 -7.18 -16.23 -16.87
CA GLY A 278 -7.06 -16.27 -18.34
C GLY A 278 -7.62 -17.56 -18.94
N ARG A 279 -7.27 -18.73 -18.37
CA ARG A 279 -7.84 -20.03 -18.77
C ARG A 279 -9.34 -20.12 -18.51
N GLY A 280 -9.81 -19.47 -17.44
CA GLY A 280 -11.20 -19.47 -17.03
C GLY A 280 -12.07 -18.45 -17.75
N ILE A 281 -11.53 -17.57 -18.59
CA ILE A 281 -12.17 -16.29 -18.95
C ILE A 281 -13.62 -16.41 -19.48
N GLY A 282 -13.94 -17.48 -20.21
CA GLY A 282 -15.28 -17.74 -20.74
C GLY A 282 -16.33 -18.21 -19.72
N ARG A 283 -15.95 -18.50 -18.47
CA ARG A 283 -16.88 -18.95 -17.41
C ARG A 283 -17.45 -17.81 -16.58
N TYR A 284 -16.75 -16.68 -16.51
CA TYR A 284 -17.09 -15.59 -15.61
C TYR A 284 -18.21 -14.74 -16.20
N ARG A 285 -19.12 -14.25 -15.35
CA ARG A 285 -20.17 -13.32 -15.77
C ARG A 285 -19.62 -11.97 -16.25
N SER A 286 -18.54 -11.53 -15.62
CA SER A 286 -17.79 -10.30 -15.92
C SER A 286 -16.31 -10.63 -16.01
N TYR A 287 -15.55 -9.83 -16.75
CA TYR A 287 -14.09 -9.94 -16.74
C TYR A 287 -13.55 -9.64 -15.33
N PRO A 288 -12.95 -10.62 -14.62
CA PRO A 288 -12.47 -10.39 -13.27
C PRO A 288 -11.35 -9.35 -13.25
N ARG A 289 -11.44 -8.37 -12.34
CA ARG A 289 -10.39 -7.37 -12.17
C ARG A 289 -9.29 -7.90 -11.28
N LEU A 290 -8.07 -7.99 -11.79
CA LEU A 290 -6.90 -8.45 -11.04
C LEU A 290 -6.07 -7.25 -10.61
N VAL A 291 -6.10 -6.94 -9.32
CA VAL A 291 -5.37 -5.85 -8.69
C VAL A 291 -4.39 -6.48 -7.72
N GLY A 292 -3.10 -6.28 -7.93
CA GLY A 292 -2.09 -6.99 -7.17
C GLY A 292 -0.80 -6.22 -6.98
N GLU A 293 -0.34 -6.20 -5.74
CA GLU A 293 1.02 -5.80 -5.38
C GLU A 293 1.81 -7.07 -5.05
N THR A 294 3.09 -7.11 -5.44
CA THR A 294 3.94 -8.28 -5.26
C THR A 294 5.31 -7.89 -4.74
N GLY A 295 6.34 -8.69 -5.05
CA GLY A 295 7.67 -8.54 -4.48
C GLY A 295 8.45 -7.33 -4.98
N GLY A 296 9.51 -7.03 -4.25
CA GLY A 296 10.47 -5.97 -4.54
C GLY A 296 11.91 -6.46 -4.50
N LYS A 297 12.80 -5.69 -5.12
CA LYS A 297 14.24 -5.79 -4.89
C LYS A 297 14.83 -4.40 -4.83
N ASP A 298 14.43 -3.69 -3.79
CA ASP A 298 14.58 -2.26 -3.68
C ASP A 298 16.03 -1.86 -3.48
N PHE A 299 16.33 -0.64 -3.93
CA PHE A 299 17.69 -0.14 -3.99
C PHE A 299 17.89 1.16 -3.22
N VAL A 300 19.13 1.36 -2.78
CA VAL A 300 19.68 2.66 -2.39
C VAL A 300 20.90 2.93 -3.26
N LEU A 301 20.89 4.02 -4.04
CA LEU A 301 22.01 4.43 -4.88
C LEU A 301 22.54 5.78 -4.40
N ALA A 302 23.79 5.83 -3.98
CA ALA A 302 24.42 7.06 -3.51
C ALA A 302 25.29 7.69 -4.62
N HIS A 303 25.33 9.00 -4.67
CA HIS A 303 26.29 9.81 -5.44
C HIS A 303 27.45 10.24 -4.54
N PRO A 304 28.65 10.56 -5.05
CA PRO A 304 29.78 11.02 -4.22
C PRO A 304 29.48 12.24 -3.33
N THR A 305 28.46 13.04 -3.67
CA THR A 305 28.02 14.20 -2.87
C THR A 305 27.01 13.87 -1.78
N ALA A 306 26.64 12.60 -1.60
CA ALA A 306 25.73 12.16 -0.56
C ALA A 306 26.29 12.38 0.85
N ASP A 307 25.40 12.48 1.83
CA ASP A 307 25.78 12.44 3.24
C ASP A 307 25.99 10.98 3.69
N PRO A 308 27.22 10.57 4.06
CA PRO A 308 27.49 9.18 4.41
C PRO A 308 26.74 8.72 5.67
N ALA A 309 26.44 9.63 6.61
CA ALA A 309 25.69 9.28 7.81
C ALA A 309 24.21 9.02 7.49
N ALA A 310 23.63 9.82 6.59
CA ALA A 310 22.27 9.63 6.12
C ALA A 310 22.13 8.32 5.33
N VAL A 311 23.10 8.02 4.45
CA VAL A 311 23.14 6.77 3.68
C VAL A 311 23.23 5.56 4.62
N ALA A 312 24.18 5.54 5.56
CA ALA A 312 24.32 4.44 6.51
C ALA A 312 23.03 4.21 7.32
N THR A 313 22.43 5.28 7.85
CA THR A 313 21.16 5.19 8.61
C THR A 313 20.02 4.63 7.75
N ALA A 314 19.91 5.09 6.50
CA ALA A 314 18.88 4.64 5.58
C ALA A 314 19.05 3.17 5.18
N LEU A 315 20.29 2.71 5.01
CA LEU A 315 20.62 1.30 4.80
C LEU A 315 20.26 0.45 6.02
N THR A 316 20.70 0.85 7.22
CA THR A 316 20.41 0.14 8.47
C THR A 316 18.90 -0.03 8.68
N ARG A 317 18.13 1.06 8.62
CA ARG A 317 16.67 0.99 8.80
C ARG A 317 15.97 0.30 7.63
N GLY A 318 16.33 0.67 6.40
CA GLY A 318 15.70 0.17 5.19
C GLY A 318 15.88 -1.34 5.01
N ALA A 319 17.03 -1.89 5.38
CA ALA A 319 17.35 -3.30 5.22
C ALA A 319 16.85 -4.18 6.38
N PHE A 320 16.86 -3.65 7.62
CA PHE A 320 16.73 -4.50 8.81
C PHE A 320 15.48 -4.24 9.65
N GLU A 321 14.78 -3.11 9.48
CA GLU A 321 13.49 -2.94 10.14
C GLU A 321 12.52 -4.05 9.72
N TYR A 322 11.84 -4.63 10.72
CA TYR A 322 10.98 -5.80 10.53
C TYR A 322 11.71 -6.96 9.82
N GLN A 323 12.99 -7.16 10.17
CA GLN A 323 13.84 -8.23 9.65
C GLN A 323 13.95 -8.22 8.11
N GLY A 324 13.81 -7.07 7.45
CA GLY A 324 13.80 -6.97 5.99
C GLY A 324 12.57 -7.61 5.32
N GLN A 325 11.51 -7.93 6.08
CA GLN A 325 10.28 -8.54 5.60
C GLN A 325 9.24 -7.50 5.16
N LYS A 326 9.71 -6.44 4.50
CA LYS A 326 8.88 -5.44 3.83
C LYS A 326 9.04 -5.64 2.33
N CYS A 327 7.96 -5.49 1.56
CA CYS A 327 8.06 -5.50 0.10
C CYS A 327 9.01 -4.42 -0.43
N SER A 328 9.16 -3.32 0.33
CA SER A 328 10.02 -2.16 0.05
C SER A 328 11.41 -2.20 0.72
N ALA A 329 11.80 -3.31 1.35
CA ALA A 329 13.05 -3.37 2.11
C ALA A 329 14.28 -3.11 1.22
N ALA A 330 15.14 -2.19 1.66
CA ALA A 330 16.39 -1.84 0.97
C ALA A 330 17.34 -3.03 0.99
N SER A 331 17.35 -3.82 -0.07
CA SER A 331 18.09 -5.09 -0.13
C SER A 331 19.31 -5.03 -1.05
N ARG A 332 19.49 -3.91 -1.77
CA ARG A 332 20.65 -3.63 -2.62
C ARG A 332 21.13 -2.20 -2.42
N ALA A 333 22.42 -2.00 -2.30
CA ALA A 333 23.04 -0.67 -2.24
C ALA A 333 24.08 -0.51 -3.34
N PHE A 334 24.14 0.68 -3.95
CA PHE A 334 25.14 1.07 -4.94
C PHE A 334 25.87 2.29 -4.42
N ILE A 335 27.11 2.11 -3.94
CA ILE A 335 27.85 3.14 -3.20
C ILE A 335 29.14 3.50 -3.96
N PRO A 336 29.48 4.79 -4.16
CA PRO A 336 30.70 5.16 -4.84
C PRO A 336 31.92 4.90 -3.96
N ALA A 337 33.05 4.56 -4.59
CA ALA A 337 34.28 4.18 -3.92
C ALA A 337 34.79 5.26 -2.95
N SER A 338 34.64 6.55 -3.28
CA SER A 338 35.03 7.65 -2.39
C SER A 338 34.20 7.75 -1.10
N LEU A 339 32.94 7.32 -1.15
CA LEU A 339 32.00 7.41 -0.02
C LEU A 339 31.99 6.11 0.82
N TRP A 340 32.33 4.98 0.19
CA TRP A 340 32.22 3.66 0.78
C TRP A 340 32.94 3.51 2.14
N PRO A 341 34.19 3.95 2.36
CA PRO A 341 34.88 3.74 3.63
C PRO A 341 34.13 4.29 4.85
N GLU A 342 33.52 5.47 4.72
CA GLU A 342 32.79 6.09 5.82
C GLU A 342 31.37 5.50 5.98
N VAL A 343 30.72 5.13 4.88
CA VAL A 343 29.42 4.42 4.92
C VAL A 343 29.57 3.05 5.55
N GLU A 344 30.58 2.27 5.13
CA GLU A 344 30.91 0.96 5.66
C GLU A 344 31.16 1.03 7.17
N ARG A 345 32.07 1.90 7.61
CA ARG A 345 32.40 2.06 9.02
C ARG A 345 31.17 2.34 9.89
N ARG A 346 30.26 3.21 9.43
CA ARG A 346 29.02 3.54 10.15
C ARG A 346 28.00 2.41 10.11
N LEU A 347 27.77 1.83 8.94
CA LEU A 347 26.83 0.74 8.75
C LEU A 347 27.20 -0.48 9.60
N LEU A 348 28.48 -0.87 9.62
CA LEU A 348 28.93 -2.01 10.43
C LEU A 348 28.86 -1.70 11.93
N ALA A 349 29.09 -0.44 12.35
CA ALA A 349 28.91 -0.02 13.73
C ALA A 349 27.42 -0.06 14.15
N ASP A 350 26.51 0.39 13.28
CA ASP A 350 25.07 0.31 13.51
C ASP A 350 24.63 -1.16 13.63
N VAL A 351 25.03 -2.01 12.66
CA VAL A 351 24.71 -3.45 12.64
C VAL A 351 25.19 -4.15 13.90
N ALA A 352 26.41 -3.87 14.37
CA ALA A 352 26.94 -4.43 15.61
C ALA A 352 26.16 -4.00 16.86
N ALA A 353 25.47 -2.84 16.82
CA ALA A 353 24.64 -2.34 17.91
C ALA A 353 23.19 -2.84 17.85
N LEU A 354 22.74 -3.43 16.74
CA LEU A 354 21.36 -3.92 16.60
C LEU A 354 21.12 -5.11 17.53
N ARG A 355 20.06 -5.01 18.33
CA ARG A 355 19.58 -6.10 19.18
C ARG A 355 18.49 -6.88 18.47
N VAL A 356 18.63 -8.20 18.41
CA VAL A 356 17.67 -9.13 17.82
C VAL A 356 17.14 -10.05 18.91
N GLY A 357 15.82 -10.22 19.02
CA GLY A 357 15.25 -11.10 20.03
C GLY A 357 13.74 -11.01 20.16
N ASP A 358 13.23 -11.42 21.31
CA ASP A 358 11.80 -11.35 21.64
C ASP A 358 11.29 -9.90 21.60
N VAL A 359 10.24 -9.65 20.81
CA VAL A 359 9.69 -8.30 20.59
C VAL A 359 8.94 -7.73 21.79
N ARG A 360 8.67 -8.56 22.83
CA ARG A 360 8.17 -8.10 24.13
C ARG A 360 9.24 -7.32 24.91
N ASP A 361 10.53 -7.53 24.62
CA ASP A 361 11.60 -6.62 25.01
C ASP A 361 11.72 -5.47 23.99
N PHE A 362 11.22 -4.29 24.38
CA PHE A 362 11.22 -3.09 23.54
C PHE A 362 12.63 -2.50 23.31
N GLY A 363 13.68 -3.09 23.88
CA GLY A 363 15.06 -2.77 23.54
C GLY A 363 15.56 -3.49 22.28
N ASN A 364 14.83 -4.48 21.75
CA ASN A 364 15.17 -5.15 20.51
C ASN A 364 14.75 -4.32 19.30
N PHE A 365 15.64 -4.24 18.30
CA PHE A 365 15.41 -3.53 17.05
C PHE A 365 14.55 -4.34 16.07
N MET A 366 14.72 -5.66 16.08
CA MET A 366 13.98 -6.59 15.24
C MET A 366 13.78 -7.94 15.95
N GLY A 367 12.77 -8.69 15.54
CA GLY A 367 12.48 -10.05 16.00
C GLY A 367 13.03 -11.14 15.08
N ALA A 368 12.36 -12.28 15.07
CA ALA A 368 12.59 -13.39 14.13
C ALA A 368 11.90 -13.17 12.77
N VAL A 369 12.36 -13.86 11.72
CA VAL A 369 11.60 -13.97 10.46
C VAL A 369 10.33 -14.79 10.67
N ILE A 370 9.37 -14.70 9.74
CA ILE A 370 7.97 -15.07 10.02
C ILE A 370 7.74 -16.56 10.29
N ASP A 371 8.44 -17.45 9.58
CA ASP A 371 8.23 -18.88 9.68
C ASP A 371 9.47 -19.67 9.22
N ARG A 372 9.35 -21.00 9.30
CA ARG A 372 10.38 -21.96 8.92
C ARG A 372 10.80 -21.85 7.45
N ASP A 373 9.86 -21.58 6.55
CA ASP A 373 10.14 -21.53 5.11
C ASP A 373 10.91 -20.26 4.77
N ALA A 374 10.52 -19.12 5.37
CA ALA A 374 11.28 -17.89 5.30
C ALA A 374 12.70 -18.07 5.88
N PHE A 375 12.82 -18.69 7.05
CA PHE A 375 14.13 -19.00 7.66
C PHE A 375 15.00 -19.85 6.75
N ALA A 376 14.47 -20.94 6.21
CA ALA A 376 15.20 -21.84 5.32
C ALA A 376 15.64 -21.13 4.03
N LYS A 377 14.77 -20.29 3.44
CA LYS A 377 15.08 -19.47 2.28
C LYS A 377 16.23 -18.52 2.57
N VAL A 378 16.13 -17.74 3.65
CA VAL A 378 17.17 -16.76 4.01
C VAL A 378 18.49 -17.45 4.31
N ARG A 379 18.48 -18.55 5.08
CA ARG A 379 19.68 -19.37 5.33
C ARG A 379 20.33 -19.84 4.01
N GLY A 380 19.54 -20.23 3.01
CA GLY A 380 20.04 -20.59 1.69
C GLY A 380 20.84 -19.48 1.00
N TYR A 381 20.41 -18.21 1.12
CA TYR A 381 21.17 -17.07 0.61
C TYR A 381 22.43 -16.77 1.42
N LEU A 382 22.41 -16.98 2.74
CA LEU A 382 23.61 -16.87 3.58
C LEU A 382 24.65 -17.94 3.18
N ASP A 383 24.22 -19.17 2.94
CA ASP A 383 25.08 -20.26 2.46
C ASP A 383 25.60 -20.02 1.04
N LEU A 384 24.82 -19.33 0.20
CA LEU A 384 25.29 -18.86 -1.11
C LEU A 384 26.40 -17.82 -0.93
N ALA A 385 26.20 -16.81 -0.09
CA ALA A 385 27.20 -15.78 0.17
C ALA A 385 28.51 -16.36 0.73
N ARG A 386 28.45 -17.33 1.65
CA ARG A 386 29.64 -17.99 2.21
C ARG A 386 30.47 -18.78 1.20
N ARG A 387 29.80 -19.37 0.20
CA ARG A 387 30.44 -20.26 -0.79
C ARG A 387 30.86 -19.56 -2.07
N SER A 388 30.31 -18.38 -2.34
CA SER A 388 30.58 -17.62 -3.55
C SER A 388 31.92 -16.89 -3.44
N PRO A 389 32.83 -17.02 -4.43
CA PRO A 389 34.01 -16.16 -4.50
C PRO A 389 33.66 -14.69 -4.80
N ASP A 390 32.43 -14.44 -5.27
CA ASP A 390 31.94 -13.12 -5.64
C ASP A 390 31.22 -12.38 -4.49
N ALA A 391 31.31 -12.91 -3.27
CA ALA A 391 30.67 -12.35 -2.09
C ALA A 391 31.64 -12.27 -0.91
N GLU A 392 31.61 -11.14 -0.22
CA GLU A 392 32.34 -10.90 1.01
C GLU A 392 31.34 -10.53 2.11
N ILE A 393 31.21 -11.37 3.15
CA ILE A 393 30.34 -11.07 4.30
C ILE A 393 31.08 -10.11 5.22
N LEU A 394 30.56 -8.89 5.36
CA LEU A 394 31.18 -7.83 6.18
C LEU A 394 30.69 -7.84 7.63
N ALA A 395 29.44 -8.24 7.85
CA ALA A 395 28.85 -8.40 9.18
C ALA A 395 27.72 -9.43 9.16
N GLY A 396 27.49 -10.04 10.33
CA GLY A 396 26.43 -11.03 10.55
C GLY A 396 26.70 -12.34 9.82
N GLY A 397 25.64 -12.87 9.21
CA GLY A 397 25.67 -14.14 8.50
C GLY A 397 25.26 -15.33 9.37
N GLY A 398 25.04 -15.19 10.68
CA GLY A 398 24.50 -16.25 11.54
C GLY A 398 22.99 -16.43 11.44
N SER A 399 22.51 -17.60 11.85
CA SER A 399 21.09 -17.87 12.07
C SER A 399 20.91 -18.96 13.15
N ASP A 400 19.79 -18.91 13.88
CA ASP A 400 19.45 -19.85 14.96
C ASP A 400 17.93 -20.09 14.96
N ASP A 401 17.50 -21.35 14.90
CA ASP A 401 16.11 -21.79 14.89
C ASP A 401 15.71 -22.62 16.13
N ARG A 402 16.48 -22.54 17.22
CA ARG A 402 16.19 -23.32 18.44
C ARG A 402 14.94 -22.83 19.20
N ALA A 403 14.78 -21.51 19.29
CA ALA A 403 13.70 -20.87 20.06
C ALA A 403 12.77 -20.04 19.16
N GLY A 404 13.33 -19.33 18.20
CA GLY A 404 12.63 -18.48 17.23
C GLY A 404 13.33 -18.59 15.88
N TRP A 405 12.72 -18.13 14.79
CA TRP A 405 13.34 -18.13 13.47
C TRP A 405 14.32 -16.96 13.31
N PHE A 406 15.41 -16.94 14.08
CA PHE A 406 16.31 -15.79 14.15
C PHE A 406 17.38 -15.81 13.05
N VAL A 407 17.51 -14.69 12.34
CA VAL A 407 18.59 -14.45 11.37
C VAL A 407 19.29 -13.16 11.75
N GLU A 408 20.63 -13.16 11.76
CA GLU A 408 21.41 -11.97 12.04
C GLU A 408 21.30 -10.95 10.90
N PRO A 409 21.25 -9.63 11.20
CA PRO A 409 21.39 -8.59 10.20
C PRO A 409 22.71 -8.78 9.45
N THR A 410 22.62 -9.06 8.16
CA THR A 410 23.77 -9.47 7.35
C THR A 410 24.06 -8.43 6.27
N VAL A 411 25.31 -7.98 6.21
CA VAL A 411 25.82 -7.10 5.14
C VAL A 411 26.80 -7.89 4.29
N VAL A 412 26.53 -7.96 3.00
CA VAL A 412 27.36 -8.67 2.02
C VAL A 412 27.82 -7.69 0.95
N ARG A 413 29.13 -7.53 0.79
CA ARG A 413 29.70 -6.84 -0.36
C ARG A 413 29.75 -7.80 -1.54
N ALA A 414 29.13 -7.39 -2.63
CA ALA A 414 29.21 -8.08 -3.90
C ALA A 414 30.50 -7.68 -4.62
N LEU A 415 31.27 -8.68 -5.06
CA LEU A 415 32.49 -8.51 -5.85
C LEU A 415 32.21 -8.72 -7.36
N ALA A 416 31.04 -9.25 -7.71
CA ALA A 416 30.50 -9.28 -9.07
C ALA A 416 29.06 -8.71 -9.14
N PRO A 417 28.69 -8.00 -10.23
CA PRO A 417 27.40 -7.32 -10.34
C PRO A 417 26.21 -8.26 -10.59
N ASP A 418 26.47 -9.51 -10.93
CA ASP A 418 25.49 -10.57 -11.19
C ASP A 418 25.24 -11.48 -9.97
N LEU A 419 25.89 -11.22 -8.82
CA LEU A 419 25.65 -11.95 -7.58
C LEU A 419 24.13 -12.02 -7.29
N PRO A 420 23.55 -13.22 -7.08
CA PRO A 420 22.11 -13.38 -6.87
C PRO A 420 21.51 -12.50 -5.76
N LEU A 421 22.29 -12.17 -4.71
CA LEU A 421 21.88 -11.26 -3.64
C LEU A 421 21.51 -9.85 -4.16
N LEU A 422 22.06 -9.42 -5.30
CA LEU A 422 21.72 -8.17 -5.98
C LEU A 422 20.58 -8.29 -6.99
N ARG A 423 19.97 -9.47 -7.17
CA ARG A 423 18.97 -9.69 -8.23
C ARG A 423 17.68 -10.30 -7.71
N GLU A 424 17.78 -11.21 -6.75
CA GLU A 424 16.66 -12.04 -6.30
C GLU A 424 16.09 -11.55 -4.96
N GLU A 425 14.77 -11.56 -4.84
CA GLU A 425 14.07 -11.16 -3.62
C GLU A 425 14.28 -12.20 -2.52
N ILE A 426 14.91 -11.77 -1.42
CA ILE A 426 15.24 -12.61 -0.27
C ILE A 426 14.09 -12.59 0.74
N PHE A 427 13.59 -11.39 1.07
CA PHE A 427 12.59 -11.14 2.11
C PHE A 427 13.09 -11.51 3.52
N GLY A 428 14.28 -11.01 3.86
CA GLY A 428 14.98 -11.25 5.12
C GLY A 428 16.07 -10.19 5.34
N PRO A 429 16.77 -10.21 6.48
CA PRO A 429 17.65 -9.13 6.90
C PRO A 429 19.03 -9.24 6.24
N VAL A 430 19.07 -9.21 4.91
CA VAL A 430 20.29 -9.37 4.09
C VAL A 430 20.41 -8.20 3.11
N LEU A 431 21.45 -7.38 3.29
CA LEU A 431 21.79 -6.25 2.43
C LEU A 431 22.98 -6.60 1.52
N GLY A 432 22.75 -6.60 0.21
CA GLY A 432 23.84 -6.67 -0.77
C GLY A 432 24.37 -5.28 -1.12
N VAL A 433 25.68 -5.08 -1.13
CA VAL A 433 26.33 -3.81 -1.46
C VAL A 433 27.24 -3.96 -2.66
N TRP A 434 27.02 -3.14 -3.69
CA TRP A 434 27.91 -2.97 -4.82
C TRP A 434 28.67 -1.65 -4.69
N VAL A 435 29.99 -1.70 -4.66
CA VAL A 435 30.84 -0.50 -4.65
C VAL A 435 31.30 -0.21 -6.07
N TYR A 436 31.01 0.99 -6.58
CA TYR A 436 31.34 1.37 -7.96
C TYR A 436 32.35 2.53 -7.98
N ALA A 437 33.15 2.65 -9.04
CA ALA A 437 34.07 3.78 -9.22
C ALA A 437 33.29 5.09 -9.41
N ASP A 438 33.73 6.19 -8.82
CA ASP A 438 32.99 7.47 -8.82
C ASP A 438 32.59 7.97 -10.21
N ASP A 439 33.43 7.74 -11.22
CA ASP A 439 33.20 8.09 -12.63
C ASP A 439 32.30 7.09 -13.39
N ALA A 440 31.97 5.95 -12.78
CA ALA A 440 31.14 4.90 -13.35
C ALA A 440 29.65 4.98 -12.96
N LEU A 441 29.14 6.19 -12.66
CA LEU A 441 27.74 6.40 -12.29
C LEU A 441 26.75 5.84 -13.32
N ASP A 442 27.02 6.00 -14.62
CA ASP A 442 26.13 5.49 -15.67
C ASP A 442 26.02 3.95 -15.66
N ALA A 443 27.13 3.27 -15.41
CA ALA A 443 27.15 1.82 -15.27
C ALA A 443 26.38 1.39 -14.02
N ALA A 444 26.53 2.11 -12.90
CA ALA A 444 25.78 1.85 -11.68
C ALA A 444 24.27 2.07 -11.87
N LEU A 445 23.87 3.13 -12.56
CA LEU A 445 22.46 3.40 -12.91
C LEU A 445 21.89 2.30 -13.80
N ALA A 446 22.63 1.88 -14.83
CA ALA A 446 22.21 0.81 -15.73
C ALA A 446 22.08 -0.55 -15.00
N LEU A 447 23.00 -0.86 -14.09
CA LEU A 447 22.93 -2.05 -13.25
C LEU A 447 21.77 -1.99 -12.26
N CYS A 448 21.53 -0.83 -11.66
CA CYS A 448 20.41 -0.61 -10.75
C CYS A 448 19.07 -0.87 -11.47
N ASP A 449 18.89 -0.25 -12.64
CA ASP A 449 17.69 -0.36 -13.48
C ASP A 449 17.44 -1.77 -14.01
N ARG A 450 18.48 -2.45 -14.55
CA ARG A 450 18.35 -3.74 -15.23
C ARG A 450 18.69 -4.96 -14.37
N GLY A 451 19.20 -4.76 -13.16
CA GLY A 451 19.68 -5.83 -12.28
C GLY A 451 18.59 -6.72 -11.72
N THR A 452 17.33 -6.27 -11.77
CA THR A 452 16.17 -6.99 -11.23
C THR A 452 14.95 -6.76 -12.14
N PRO A 453 14.04 -7.74 -12.24
CA PRO A 453 12.79 -7.54 -12.96
C PRO A 453 11.73 -6.76 -12.15
N TYR A 454 12.01 -6.45 -10.88
CA TYR A 454 11.14 -5.70 -9.98
C TYR A 454 11.34 -4.18 -10.10
N ALA A 455 10.30 -3.40 -9.77
CA ALA A 455 10.35 -1.94 -9.76
C ALA A 455 9.36 -1.36 -8.72
N LEU A 456 9.50 -1.79 -7.46
CA LEU A 456 8.63 -1.33 -6.38
C LEU A 456 9.11 0.01 -5.80
N THR A 457 10.21 -0.01 -5.04
CA THR A 457 10.76 1.20 -4.42
C THR A 457 12.24 1.37 -4.69
N GLY A 458 12.72 2.61 -4.57
CA GLY A 458 14.13 2.93 -4.73
C GLY A 458 14.46 4.31 -4.22
N ALA A 459 15.66 4.46 -3.67
CA ALA A 459 16.14 5.72 -3.14
C ALA A 459 17.45 6.14 -3.80
N ILE A 460 17.60 7.44 -4.05
CA ILE A 460 18.88 8.05 -4.36
C ILE A 460 19.34 8.98 -3.25
N PHE A 461 20.65 9.03 -3.02
CA PHE A 461 21.27 9.96 -2.08
C PHE A 461 22.27 10.86 -2.79
N ALA A 462 22.09 12.17 -2.69
CA ALA A 462 22.96 13.18 -3.27
C ALA A 462 22.64 14.58 -2.72
N ARG A 463 23.62 15.48 -2.73
CA ARG A 463 23.41 16.93 -2.49
C ARG A 463 23.42 17.74 -3.79
N ASP A 464 24.06 17.21 -4.83
CA ASP A 464 24.13 17.84 -6.16
C ASP A 464 22.77 17.73 -6.87
N ARG A 465 22.19 18.88 -7.23
CA ARG A 465 20.88 18.97 -7.89
C ARG A 465 20.88 18.43 -9.32
N ALA A 466 21.97 18.61 -10.07
CA ALA A 466 22.11 18.07 -11.42
C ALA A 466 22.22 16.54 -11.36
N ALA A 467 22.97 16.01 -10.38
CA ALA A 467 23.04 14.57 -10.15
C ALA A 467 21.68 13.99 -9.75
N ILE A 468 20.95 14.64 -8.84
CA ILE A 468 19.58 14.22 -8.46
C ILE A 468 18.67 14.15 -9.68
N ALA A 469 18.62 15.20 -10.49
CA ALA A 469 17.78 15.24 -11.69
C ALA A 469 18.16 14.13 -12.69
N ARG A 470 19.46 13.92 -12.93
CA ARG A 470 19.98 12.87 -13.80
C ARG A 470 19.62 11.47 -13.31
N MET A 471 19.88 11.16 -12.04
CA MET A 471 19.59 9.84 -11.48
C MET A 471 18.08 9.56 -11.42
N THR A 472 17.27 10.58 -11.09
CA THR A 472 15.80 10.48 -11.11
C THR A 472 15.30 10.13 -12.51
N ALA A 473 15.79 10.84 -13.54
CA ALA A 473 15.40 10.57 -14.92
C ALA A 473 15.86 9.19 -15.40
N ALA A 474 17.09 8.78 -15.06
CA ALA A 474 17.64 7.48 -15.43
C ALA A 474 16.90 6.29 -14.80
N LEU A 475 16.30 6.48 -13.62
CA LEU A 475 15.64 5.43 -12.83
C LEU A 475 14.10 5.54 -12.86
N ALA A 476 13.53 6.32 -13.78
CA ALA A 476 12.10 6.61 -13.84
C ALA A 476 11.20 5.36 -13.91
N TYR A 477 11.70 4.24 -14.46
CA TYR A 477 10.97 2.97 -14.56
C TYR A 477 11.46 1.90 -13.58
N ALA A 478 12.44 2.23 -12.73
CA ALA A 478 13.07 1.28 -11.81
C ALA A 478 12.40 1.26 -10.43
N ALA A 479 11.51 2.21 -10.12
CA ALA A 479 10.75 2.26 -8.87
C ALA A 479 9.42 3.00 -9.07
N GLY A 480 8.32 2.40 -8.64
CA GLY A 480 7.02 3.06 -8.57
C GLY A 480 6.90 4.05 -7.41
N ASN A 481 7.69 3.87 -6.35
CA ASN A 481 7.88 4.83 -5.27
C ASN A 481 9.37 5.21 -5.16
N PHE A 482 9.70 6.43 -5.54
CA PHE A 482 11.08 6.91 -5.64
C PHE A 482 11.38 7.97 -4.57
N TYR A 483 12.48 7.80 -3.85
CA TYR A 483 12.86 8.61 -2.71
C TYR A 483 14.18 9.35 -2.98
N VAL A 484 14.29 10.58 -2.47
CA VAL A 484 15.52 11.38 -2.54
C VAL A 484 15.95 11.73 -1.12
N ASN A 485 17.13 11.25 -0.73
CA ASN A 485 17.73 11.46 0.59
C ASN A 485 16.88 10.91 1.76
N ASP A 486 16.16 9.82 1.54
CA ASP A 486 15.46 9.04 2.57
C ASP A 486 15.55 7.55 2.23
N LYS A 487 15.28 6.68 3.21
CA LYS A 487 15.16 5.23 2.98
C LYS A 487 13.95 4.93 2.06
N PRO A 488 13.97 3.85 1.26
CA PRO A 488 12.89 3.54 0.32
C PRO A 488 11.65 2.89 0.96
N THR A 489 11.51 2.95 2.30
CA THR A 489 10.43 2.31 3.07
C THR A 489 9.60 3.33 3.85
N GLY A 490 8.40 2.91 4.28
CA GLY A 490 7.55 3.69 5.17
C GLY A 490 6.70 4.73 4.44
N ALA A 491 6.12 4.34 3.31
CA ALA A 491 5.10 5.14 2.65
C ALA A 491 3.93 5.39 3.60
N VAL A 492 3.44 6.64 3.63
CA VAL A 492 2.32 7.08 4.45
C VAL A 492 1.12 7.32 3.55
N VAL A 493 -0.03 6.75 3.91
CA VAL A 493 -1.28 6.88 3.15
C VAL A 493 -1.64 8.35 2.94
N GLY A 494 -2.00 8.72 1.71
CA GLY A 494 -2.29 10.10 1.34
C GLY A 494 -1.08 11.01 1.14
N GLN A 495 0.14 10.52 1.40
CA GLN A 495 1.38 11.26 1.15
C GLN A 495 2.22 10.60 0.06
N GLN A 496 2.44 9.28 0.14
CA GLN A 496 3.15 8.50 -0.87
C GLN A 496 2.31 7.28 -1.29
N PRO A 497 1.32 7.43 -2.18
CA PRO A 497 0.58 6.30 -2.74
C PRO A 497 1.51 5.16 -3.16
N PHE A 498 1.21 3.94 -2.71
CA PHE A 498 2.16 2.84 -2.77
C PHE A 498 1.80 1.86 -3.89
N GLY A 499 2.79 1.54 -4.73
CA GLY A 499 2.68 0.50 -5.76
C GLY A 499 3.88 0.49 -6.68
N GLY A 500 4.03 -0.58 -7.46
CA GLY A 500 5.14 -0.73 -8.40
C GLY A 500 4.76 -1.43 -9.69
N ALA A 501 5.46 -1.07 -10.77
CA ALA A 501 5.30 -1.68 -12.09
C ALA A 501 6.23 -2.89 -12.28
N ARG A 502 6.42 -3.30 -13.54
CA ARG A 502 7.17 -4.52 -13.93
C ARG A 502 6.63 -5.75 -13.21
N LEU A 503 7.50 -6.58 -12.61
CA LEU A 503 7.06 -7.73 -11.84
C LEU A 503 6.63 -7.39 -10.41
N SER A 504 6.58 -6.11 -10.02
CA SER A 504 6.16 -5.70 -8.68
C SER A 504 4.66 -5.56 -8.52
N GLY A 505 3.87 -5.50 -9.60
CA GLY A 505 2.42 -5.45 -9.48
C GLY A 505 1.72 -4.79 -10.64
N THR A 506 0.47 -4.42 -10.42
CA THR A 506 -0.37 -3.68 -11.36
C THR A 506 -0.31 -2.17 -11.19
N ASP A 507 0.39 -1.68 -10.18
CA ASP A 507 0.61 -0.26 -9.86
C ASP A 507 -0.70 0.56 -9.76
N ASP A 508 -1.76 -0.06 -9.22
CA ASP A 508 -3.06 0.59 -8.99
C ASP A 508 -3.03 1.54 -7.76
N LYS A 509 -1.85 1.73 -7.16
CA LYS A 509 -1.52 2.66 -6.07
C LYS A 509 -2.48 2.56 -4.87
N ALA A 510 -2.30 1.53 -4.05
CA ALA A 510 -2.97 1.48 -2.74
C ALA A 510 -2.67 2.75 -1.93
N GLY A 511 -3.68 3.27 -1.23
CA GLY A 511 -3.56 4.56 -0.54
C GLY A 511 -3.77 5.76 -1.49
N SER A 512 -4.62 5.58 -2.51
CA SER A 512 -5.07 6.63 -3.43
C SER A 512 -6.47 6.31 -4.00
N PRO A 513 -7.16 7.27 -4.64
CA PRO A 513 -8.42 7.01 -5.35
C PRO A 513 -8.27 6.02 -6.52
N LEU A 514 -7.07 5.81 -7.06
CA LEU A 514 -6.84 4.89 -8.20
C LEU A 514 -7.22 3.45 -7.84
N ASN A 515 -6.89 3.00 -6.63
CA ASN A 515 -7.27 1.66 -6.16
C ASN A 515 -8.79 1.50 -6.05
N LEU A 516 -9.48 2.51 -5.49
CA LEU A 516 -10.94 2.45 -5.32
C LEU A 516 -11.70 2.42 -6.66
N LEU A 517 -11.17 3.09 -7.69
CA LEU A 517 -11.73 3.04 -9.05
C LEU A 517 -11.71 1.61 -9.63
N ARG A 518 -10.79 0.75 -9.17
CA ARG A 518 -10.76 -0.67 -9.56
C ARG A 518 -11.95 -1.46 -9.02
N TRP A 519 -12.69 -0.94 -8.04
CA TRP A 519 -13.80 -1.64 -7.40
C TRP A 519 -15.19 -1.09 -7.76
N VAL A 520 -15.27 -0.24 -8.79
CA VAL A 520 -16.53 0.30 -9.34
C VAL A 520 -16.69 0.05 -10.83
N SER A 521 -17.94 -0.17 -11.28
CA SER A 521 -18.38 -0.34 -12.66
C SER A 521 -19.36 0.78 -13.05
N PRO A 522 -18.86 1.91 -13.58
CA PRO A 522 -19.68 3.08 -13.86
C PRO A 522 -20.82 2.80 -14.85
N ARG A 523 -21.97 3.47 -14.68
CA ARG A 523 -23.08 3.51 -15.63
C ARG A 523 -23.46 4.96 -15.91
N ALA A 524 -23.37 5.37 -17.17
CA ALA A 524 -23.92 6.64 -17.62
C ALA A 524 -25.42 6.49 -17.85
N ILE A 525 -26.22 7.42 -17.33
CA ILE A 525 -27.66 7.51 -17.53
C ILE A 525 -27.93 8.85 -18.19
N LYS A 526 -28.54 8.83 -19.37
CA LYS A 526 -29.03 10.02 -20.06
C LYS A 526 -30.55 10.00 -20.09
N GLU A 527 -31.17 11.08 -19.65
CA GLU A 527 -32.59 11.34 -19.86
C GLU A 527 -32.74 12.49 -20.85
N THR A 528 -33.43 12.26 -21.97
CA THR A 528 -33.76 13.31 -22.94
C THR A 528 -35.19 13.76 -22.68
N PHE A 529 -35.40 15.05 -22.38
CA PHE A 529 -36.71 15.55 -21.96
C PHE A 529 -37.70 15.68 -23.12
N ALA A 530 -37.20 15.92 -24.34
CA ALA A 530 -38.00 16.01 -25.57
C ALA A 530 -37.33 15.18 -26.67
N PRO A 531 -37.58 13.85 -26.73
CA PRO A 531 -36.95 12.99 -27.73
C PRO A 531 -37.48 13.29 -29.15
N PRO A 532 -36.64 13.11 -30.20
CA PRO A 532 -37.09 13.29 -31.58
C PRO A 532 -38.20 12.29 -31.94
N THR A 533 -39.22 12.76 -32.64
CA THR A 533 -40.36 11.95 -33.11
C THR A 533 -40.30 11.64 -34.62
N ASP A 534 -39.25 12.09 -35.30
CA ASP A 534 -38.97 11.81 -36.70
C ASP A 534 -37.52 11.28 -36.81
N PHE A 535 -37.32 10.25 -37.63
CA PHE A 535 -36.00 9.65 -37.85
C PHE A 535 -35.17 10.43 -38.88
N ARG A 536 -35.81 11.28 -39.69
CA ARG A 536 -35.16 12.03 -40.76
C ARG A 536 -34.34 13.18 -40.20
N TYR A 537 -33.16 13.37 -40.77
CA TYR A 537 -32.34 14.54 -40.53
C TYR A 537 -32.68 15.66 -41.54
N PRO A 538 -32.45 16.94 -41.21
CA PRO A 538 -32.72 18.06 -42.12
C PRO A 538 -32.09 17.90 -43.52
N TYR A 539 -30.88 17.33 -43.63
CA TYR A 539 -30.21 17.11 -44.92
C TYR A 539 -30.87 16.04 -45.81
N MET A 540 -31.75 15.21 -45.27
CA MET A 540 -32.47 14.15 -46.00
C MET A 540 -33.77 14.66 -46.62
N ILE A 541 -34.23 15.83 -46.20
CA ILE A 541 -35.41 16.46 -46.77
C ILE A 541 -34.96 17.03 -48.11
N ALA A 542 -35.48 16.50 -49.21
CA ALA A 542 -35.25 17.07 -50.53
C ALA A 542 -35.60 18.56 -50.48
N GLU A 543 -34.81 19.42 -51.13
CA GLU A 543 -35.19 20.82 -51.35
C GLU A 543 -36.53 20.84 -52.10
N LEU A 544 -37.64 20.88 -51.37
CA LEU A 544 -38.96 21.05 -51.94
C LEU A 544 -39.00 22.47 -52.47
N GLY A 545 -38.69 22.64 -53.75
CA GLY A 545 -39.06 23.84 -54.49
C GLY A 545 -40.58 24.00 -54.44
N GLY A 546 -41.07 24.84 -53.52
CA GLY A 546 -42.49 25.20 -53.42
C GLY A 546 -42.85 25.73 -52.02
N PRO A 547 -43.53 26.89 -51.91
CA PRO A 547 -43.86 27.49 -50.63
C PRO A 547 -45.07 26.75 -50.04
N ASP A 548 -44.90 25.96 -48.98
CA ASP A 548 -45.96 25.76 -47.96
C ASP A 548 -45.67 24.78 -46.82
N MET A 549 -44.46 24.22 -46.69
CA MET A 549 -44.17 23.31 -45.56
C MET A 549 -42.85 23.66 -44.90
N ALA A 550 -42.83 24.75 -44.11
CA ALA A 550 -41.70 25.04 -43.22
C ALA A 550 -41.66 24.00 -42.09
N PRO A 551 -40.63 23.13 -42.00
CA PRO A 551 -40.50 22.22 -40.87
C PRO A 551 -40.15 23.03 -39.63
N GLN A 552 -40.75 22.70 -38.47
CA GLN A 552 -40.26 23.19 -37.19
C GLN A 552 -38.79 22.78 -37.04
N ALA A 553 -37.91 23.77 -36.87
CA ALA A 553 -36.49 23.52 -36.69
C ALA A 553 -36.29 22.60 -35.47
N PRO A 554 -35.56 21.47 -35.61
CA PRO A 554 -35.22 20.68 -34.44
C PRO A 554 -34.31 21.50 -33.52
N PRO A 555 -34.33 21.26 -32.20
CA PRO A 555 -33.34 21.86 -31.31
C PRO A 555 -31.94 21.46 -31.79
N PRO A 556 -30.94 22.36 -31.72
CA PRO A 556 -29.60 22.10 -32.23
C PRO A 556 -29.01 20.87 -31.54
N THR A 557 -28.69 19.84 -32.31
CA THR A 557 -27.86 18.72 -31.86
C THR A 557 -26.42 19.20 -31.79
N ASN A 558 -25.91 19.45 -30.59
CA ASN A 558 -24.52 19.83 -30.44
C ASN A 558 -23.61 18.60 -30.58
N MET A 559 -22.98 18.45 -31.75
CA MET A 559 -21.87 17.52 -32.03
C MET A 559 -20.53 18.29 -32.09
N GLY A 560 -20.38 19.34 -31.28
CA GLY A 560 -19.14 20.10 -31.15
C GLY A 560 -18.95 20.56 -29.71
N GLY A 561 -17.92 20.04 -29.03
CA GLY A 561 -17.45 20.65 -27.79
C GLY A 561 -17.02 22.10 -28.05
N PRO A 562 -17.15 23.01 -27.07
CA PRO A 562 -16.58 24.33 -27.23
C PRO A 562 -15.06 24.24 -27.15
N ASP A 563 -14.38 24.79 -28.15
CA ASP A 563 -13.02 25.30 -28.00
C ASP A 563 -12.97 26.19 -26.76
N MET A 564 -12.41 25.68 -25.67
CA MET A 564 -12.04 26.45 -24.49
C MET A 564 -10.59 26.13 -24.21
N ALA A 565 -9.72 27.11 -24.48
CA ALA A 565 -8.35 27.13 -23.99
C ALA A 565 -8.34 26.86 -22.46
N PRO A 566 -7.32 26.16 -21.92
CA PRO A 566 -7.30 25.80 -20.52
C PRO A 566 -7.24 27.06 -19.65
N GLN A 567 -8.34 27.38 -18.97
CA GLN A 567 -8.31 28.33 -17.87
C GLN A 567 -7.58 27.66 -16.70
N ALA A 568 -6.46 28.25 -16.31
CA ALA A 568 -5.74 27.87 -15.10
C ALA A 568 -6.67 27.96 -13.87
N PRO A 569 -6.53 27.06 -12.89
CA PRO A 569 -7.37 27.07 -11.70
C PRO A 569 -7.18 28.38 -10.92
N PRO A 570 -8.23 28.90 -10.26
CA PRO A 570 -8.10 30.09 -9.42
C PRO A 570 -7.17 29.80 -8.24
N PRO A 571 -6.38 30.78 -7.76
CA PRO A 571 -5.49 30.57 -6.62
C PRO A 571 -6.30 30.21 -5.37
N MET A 572 -5.84 29.20 -4.65
CA MET A 572 -6.35 28.84 -3.32
C MET A 572 -6.27 30.05 -2.39
N ASN A 573 -7.43 30.53 -1.96
CA ASN A 573 -7.56 31.51 -0.90
C ASN A 573 -7.16 30.86 0.44
N MET A 574 -5.90 30.99 0.82
CA MET A 574 -5.40 30.65 2.16
C MET A 574 -5.77 31.78 3.12
N GLY A 575 -7.00 31.75 3.61
CA GLY A 575 -7.44 32.61 4.72
C GLY A 575 -6.81 32.14 6.04
N GLY A 576 -5.76 32.84 6.48
CA GLY A 576 -5.29 32.92 7.86
C GLY A 576 -5.30 34.39 8.32
N PRO A 577 -5.39 34.68 9.63
CA PRO A 577 -5.88 35.96 10.15
C PRO A 577 -4.86 37.10 10.07
N ASP A 578 -5.40 38.31 10.01
CA ASP A 578 -4.75 39.62 9.97
C ASP A 578 -3.49 39.76 10.86
N MET A 579 -2.37 40.06 10.21
CA MET A 579 -1.24 40.80 10.80
C MET A 579 -0.71 41.77 9.75
N ALA A 580 -1.06 43.06 9.91
CA ALA A 580 -0.63 44.15 9.04
C ALA A 580 0.89 44.40 9.12
N PRO A 581 1.60 44.66 8.00
CA PRO A 581 2.97 45.15 8.06
C PRO A 581 3.00 46.69 8.08
N GLN A 582 3.69 47.24 9.07
CA GLN A 582 4.03 48.66 9.18
C GLN A 582 5.01 49.08 8.07
N ALA A 583 4.76 50.24 7.46
CA ALA A 583 5.62 50.88 6.48
C ALA A 583 6.88 51.49 7.13
N PRO A 584 8.03 51.55 6.43
CA PRO A 584 9.22 52.27 6.90
C PRO A 584 9.09 53.79 6.61
N PRO A 585 9.73 54.67 7.41
CA PRO A 585 9.61 56.12 7.27
C PRO A 585 10.50 56.69 6.15
N PRO A 586 10.21 57.91 5.65
CA PRO A 586 10.83 58.46 4.44
C PRO A 586 12.17 59.14 4.70
N MET A 587 13.05 59.07 3.69
CA MET A 587 14.29 59.85 3.59
C MET A 587 13.98 61.33 3.33
N ASN A 588 14.63 62.20 4.11
CA ASN A 588 14.58 63.65 3.97
C ASN A 588 15.70 64.13 3.04
N MET A 589 15.35 64.95 2.04
CA MET A 589 16.26 65.62 1.11
C MET A 589 16.39 67.10 1.50
N GLY A 590 17.63 67.54 1.74
CA GLY A 590 18.01 68.95 1.83
C GLY A 590 19.51 69.09 1.54
N GLY A 591 19.87 69.66 0.38
CA GLY A 591 21.25 69.99 -0.02
C GLY A 591 21.70 71.37 0.48
N PRO A 592 22.58 72.10 -0.24
CA PRO A 592 23.79 71.71 -0.98
C PRO A 592 25.04 72.48 -0.48
N ASP A 593 26.28 72.04 -0.82
CA ASP A 593 27.34 72.93 -1.35
C ASP A 593 28.73 72.26 -1.54
N MET A 594 29.33 72.58 -2.70
CA MET A 594 30.74 72.89 -2.99
C MET A 594 31.85 71.79 -2.94
N ALA A 595 32.14 71.27 -4.15
CA ALA A 595 33.45 71.25 -4.84
C ALA A 595 34.69 70.48 -4.29
N PRO A 596 35.65 70.09 -5.18
CA PRO A 596 36.35 68.79 -5.12
C PRO A 596 37.86 68.90 -4.88
N GLN A 597 38.48 67.84 -4.33
CA GLN A 597 39.90 67.53 -4.54
C GLN A 597 40.18 66.01 -4.51
N THR A 598 40.70 65.50 -5.62
CA THR A 598 41.59 64.33 -5.72
C THR A 598 43.03 64.85 -5.95
N PRO A 599 44.11 64.02 -6.00
CA PRO A 599 44.28 62.58 -5.72
C PRO A 599 45.57 62.22 -4.92
N ARG A 600 45.80 60.90 -4.78
CA ARG A 600 47.07 60.15 -4.64
C ARG A 600 47.49 59.73 -3.22
N ALA A 601 47.46 58.42 -2.95
CA ALA A 601 48.58 57.50 -3.20
C ALA A 601 48.03 56.07 -3.40
#